data_AF-A0A482UXF6-F1
#
_entry.id   AF-A0A482UXF6-F1
#
_cell.length_a   1.000
_cell.length_b   1.000
_cell.length_c   1.000
_cell.angle_alpha   90.00
_cell.angle_beta   90.00
_cell.angle_gamma   90.00
#
_symmetry.space_group_name_H-M   'P 1'
#
loop_
_entity.id
_entity.type
_entity.pdbx_description
1 polymer ?
#
loop_
_entity_poly.entity_id
_entity_poly.type
_entity_poly.pdbx_seq_one_letter_code
_entity_poly.pdbx_strand_id
1 'polypeptide(L)'
;MSFARPWAVRTFKLKGQTLEYYDSSKLKGTIDIANGVAAVVAPRDADDKPFPFILDTNDKEKLILNASCDEIRARCIQIFNLAAKDANWTMPPEPGAQVAAAEEAIGLFAANAEKAKLEAEQKRLEEERLKEVTAATAKLMEEELANKQLREAEAAERKQREEQVS
;
A
#
# COMPACT_ATOMS: atom_id res chain seq x y z
N MET A 1 19.69 31.79 -16.56
CA MET A 1 19.89 31.01 -15.32
C MET A 1 18.51 30.72 -14.77
N SER A 2 18.03 29.47 -14.84
CA SER A 2 16.73 29.09 -14.29
C SER A 2 16.91 28.81 -12.81
N PHE A 3 16.33 29.66 -11.94
CA PHE A 3 16.19 29.35 -10.53
C PHE A 3 15.00 28.40 -10.37
N ALA A 4 15.22 27.10 -10.63
CA ALA A 4 14.24 26.09 -10.29
C ALA A 4 14.03 26.15 -8.77
N ARG A 5 12.83 26.59 -8.34
CA ARG A 5 12.51 26.61 -6.91
C ARG A 5 12.41 25.16 -6.45
N PRO A 6 13.19 24.73 -5.44
CA PRO A 6 13.18 23.34 -5.01
C PRO A 6 11.80 22.98 -4.46
N TRP A 7 11.32 21.80 -4.83
CA TRP A 7 10.14 21.21 -4.22
C TRP A 7 10.38 20.93 -2.74
N ALA A 8 9.39 21.23 -1.92
CA ALA A 8 9.43 20.96 -0.49
C ALA A 8 8.17 20.21 -0.06
N VAL A 9 8.35 19.19 0.78
CA VAL A 9 7.23 18.54 1.46
C VAL A 9 6.81 19.41 2.64
N ARG A 10 5.52 19.70 2.72
CA ARG A 10 4.91 20.54 3.75
C ARG A 10 3.61 19.93 4.21
N THR A 11 3.28 20.12 5.47
CA THR A 11 1.96 19.79 5.99
C THR A 11 1.05 21.00 5.82
N PHE A 12 -0.09 20.81 5.17
CA PHE A 12 -1.07 21.87 4.94
C PHE A 12 -2.27 21.67 5.84
N LYS A 13 -2.75 22.76 6.45
CA LYS A 13 -3.99 22.78 7.25
C LYS A 13 -4.87 23.91 6.74
N LEU A 14 -6.10 23.57 6.37
CA LEU A 14 -7.08 24.54 5.91
C LEU A 14 -7.98 24.95 7.09
N LYS A 15 -8.02 26.25 7.39
CA LYS A 15 -8.87 26.84 8.43
C LYS A 15 -9.70 27.96 7.82
N GLY A 16 -10.99 27.69 7.60
CA GLY A 16 -11.82 28.61 6.82
C GLY A 16 -11.25 28.79 5.42
N GLN A 17 -10.88 30.03 5.08
CA GLN A 17 -10.27 30.41 3.80
C GLN A 17 -8.76 30.61 3.90
N THR A 18 -8.13 30.21 5.02
CA THR A 18 -6.69 30.34 5.20
C THR A 18 -6.02 28.97 5.17
N LEU A 19 -5.05 28.83 4.27
CA LEU A 19 -4.21 27.65 4.14
C LEU A 19 -2.89 27.88 4.89
N GLU A 20 -2.74 27.23 6.05
CA GLU A 20 -1.51 27.22 6.83
C GLU A 20 -0.58 26.12 6.30
N TYR A 21 0.71 26.42 6.14
CA TYR A 21 1.72 25.42 5.76
C TYR A 21 2.84 25.32 6.79
N TYR A 22 3.19 24.09 7.11
CA TYR A 22 4.11 23.72 8.18
C TYR A 22 5.29 22.91 7.63
N ASP A 23 6.42 23.06 8.29
CA ASP A 23 7.61 22.25 8.13
C ASP A 23 7.80 21.47 9.42
N SER A 24 7.45 20.19 9.37
CA SER A 24 7.23 19.37 10.57
C SER A 24 6.20 20.04 11.51
N SER A 25 6.64 20.57 12.65
CA SER A 25 5.77 21.23 13.64
C SER A 25 5.79 22.76 13.57
N LYS A 26 6.64 23.36 12.73
CA LYS A 26 6.82 24.81 12.68
C LYS A 26 5.97 25.43 11.56
N LEU A 27 5.07 26.34 11.93
CA LEU A 27 4.34 27.16 10.96
C LEU A 27 5.34 27.99 10.15
N LYS A 28 5.26 27.88 8.82
CA LYS A 28 6.11 28.66 7.91
C LYS A 28 5.38 29.86 7.33
N GLY A 29 4.08 29.73 7.12
CA GLY A 29 3.25 30.83 6.67
C GLY A 29 1.80 30.43 6.44
N THR A 30 1.05 31.39 5.94
CA THR A 30 -0.38 31.31 5.64
C THR A 30 -0.62 31.85 4.25
N ILE A 31 -1.57 31.25 3.55
CA ILE A 31 -2.02 31.69 2.23
C ILE A 31 -3.52 31.92 2.32
N ASP A 32 -3.98 33.11 1.95
CA ASP A 32 -5.40 33.37 1.80
C ASP A 32 -5.89 32.80 0.47
N ILE A 33 -6.90 31.93 0.54
CA ILE A 33 -7.48 31.27 -0.62
C ILE A 33 -8.86 31.83 -0.97
N ALA A 34 -9.32 32.88 -0.28
CA ALA A 34 -10.58 33.54 -0.58
C ALA A 34 -10.65 33.94 -2.06
N ASN A 35 -11.74 33.55 -2.73
CA ASN A 35 -11.95 33.75 -4.17
C ASN A 35 -10.88 33.13 -5.09
N GLY A 36 -10.02 32.26 -4.55
CA GLY A 36 -9.03 31.51 -5.33
C GLY A 36 -9.67 30.40 -6.17
N VAL A 37 -8.87 29.86 -7.08
CA VAL A 37 -9.24 28.75 -7.96
C VAL A 37 -8.17 27.67 -7.89
N ALA A 38 -8.58 26.45 -7.58
CA ALA A 38 -7.76 25.26 -7.69
C ALA A 38 -8.06 24.53 -9.01
N ALA A 39 -7.02 24.13 -9.74
CA ALA A 39 -7.16 23.45 -11.03
C ALA A 39 -6.03 22.43 -11.29
N VAL A 40 -6.30 21.44 -12.13
CA VAL A 40 -5.27 20.50 -12.60
C VAL A 40 -4.29 21.23 -13.51
N VAL A 41 -3.01 20.90 -13.41
CA VAL A 41 -1.98 21.36 -14.36
C VAL A 41 -1.30 20.17 -15.02
N ALA A 42 -0.68 20.40 -16.18
CA ALA A 42 0.05 19.34 -16.86
C ALA A 42 1.39 19.06 -16.14
N PRO A 43 1.86 17.81 -16.09
CA PRO A 43 3.16 17.46 -15.48
C PRO A 43 4.34 18.32 -15.97
N ARG A 44 4.38 18.60 -17.28
CA ARG A 44 5.40 19.45 -17.90
C ARG A 44 5.48 20.87 -17.32
N ASP A 45 4.38 21.38 -16.77
CA ASP A 45 4.29 22.71 -16.18
C ASP A 45 4.61 22.69 -14.68
N ALA A 46 4.91 21.51 -14.13
CA ALA A 46 5.15 21.24 -12.71
C ALA A 46 6.31 20.26 -12.51
N ASP A 47 7.42 20.45 -13.24
CA ASP A 47 8.65 19.63 -13.14
C ASP A 47 8.41 18.11 -13.23
N ASP A 48 7.52 17.71 -14.13
CA ASP A 48 7.13 16.32 -14.40
C ASP A 48 6.59 15.56 -13.17
N LYS A 49 6.00 16.29 -12.22
CA LYS A 49 5.31 15.68 -11.08
C LYS A 49 4.08 14.88 -11.54
N PRO A 50 3.76 13.75 -10.88
CA PRO A 50 2.75 12.81 -11.35
C PRO A 50 1.31 13.30 -11.16
N PHE A 51 1.02 14.02 -10.07
CA PHE A 51 -0.34 14.48 -9.75
C PHE A 51 -0.36 15.96 -9.38
N PRO A 52 0.06 16.86 -10.29
CA PRO A 52 0.20 18.26 -9.98
C PRO A 52 -1.13 18.99 -10.14
N PHE A 53 -1.30 20.02 -9.32
CA PHE A 53 -2.41 20.96 -9.39
C PHE A 53 -1.94 22.33 -8.91
N ILE A 54 -2.65 23.37 -9.33
CA ILE A 54 -2.35 24.75 -8.98
C ILE A 54 -3.46 25.30 -8.11
N LEU A 55 -3.09 26.19 -7.20
CA LEU A 55 -3.98 27.07 -6.46
C LEU A 55 -3.60 28.51 -6.84
N ASP A 56 -4.48 29.17 -7.57
CA ASP A 56 -4.35 30.58 -7.94
C ASP A 56 -5.16 31.40 -6.93
N THR A 57 -4.48 32.22 -6.13
CA THR A 57 -5.13 33.05 -5.10
C THR A 57 -5.53 34.41 -5.66
N ASN A 58 -6.40 35.12 -4.94
CA ASN A 58 -6.83 36.47 -5.35
C ASN A 58 -5.66 37.47 -5.40
N ASP A 59 -4.62 37.26 -4.59
CA ASP A 59 -3.40 38.09 -4.56
C ASP A 59 -2.45 37.79 -5.74
N LYS A 60 -2.90 36.98 -6.72
CA LYS A 60 -2.12 36.49 -7.86
C LYS A 60 -0.92 35.64 -7.42
N GLU A 61 -0.95 35.10 -6.21
CA GLU A 61 0.00 34.10 -5.77
C GLU A 61 -0.41 32.75 -6.38
N LYS A 62 0.54 32.13 -7.08
CA LYS A 62 0.36 30.83 -7.70
C LYS A 62 1.14 29.78 -6.94
N LEU A 63 0.41 28.86 -6.32
CA LEU A 63 1.00 27.74 -5.62
C LEU A 63 0.82 26.48 -6.45
N ILE A 64 1.94 25.88 -6.87
CA ILE A 64 1.92 24.57 -7.53
C ILE A 64 2.15 23.51 -6.45
N LEU A 65 1.22 22.57 -6.38
CA LEU A 65 1.19 21.48 -5.41
C LEU A 65 1.21 20.15 -6.16
N ASN A 66 1.71 19.11 -5.50
CA ASN A 66 1.64 17.74 -6.01
C ASN A 66 1.02 16.83 -4.96
N ALA A 67 -0.02 16.09 -5.35
CA ALA A 67 -0.65 15.10 -4.48
C ALA A 67 0.08 13.74 -4.54
N SER A 68 -0.26 12.84 -3.62
CA SER A 68 0.25 11.46 -3.62
C SER A 68 -0.41 10.58 -4.70
N CYS A 69 -1.66 10.87 -5.05
CA CYS A 69 -2.42 10.18 -6.10
C CYS A 69 -3.51 11.07 -6.70
N ASP A 70 -4.16 10.57 -7.75
CA ASP A 70 -5.21 11.27 -8.49
C ASP A 70 -6.45 11.58 -7.64
N GLU A 71 -6.86 10.63 -6.79
CA GLU A 71 -8.01 10.77 -5.89
C GLU A 71 -7.80 11.90 -4.88
N ILE A 72 -6.62 11.94 -4.26
CA ILE A 72 -6.25 13.01 -3.32
C ILE A 72 -6.16 14.36 -4.05
N ARG A 73 -5.60 14.40 -5.27
CA ARG A 73 -5.57 15.63 -6.09
C ARG A 73 -6.98 16.16 -6.35
N ALA A 74 -7.89 15.31 -6.82
CA ALA A 74 -9.27 15.68 -7.11
C ALA A 74 -9.99 16.20 -5.85
N ARG A 75 -9.78 15.51 -4.71
CA ARG A 75 -10.34 15.91 -3.42
C ARG A 75 -9.81 17.25 -2.94
N CYS A 76 -8.50 17.49 -3.02
CA CYS A 76 -7.90 18.78 -2.67
C CYS A 76 -8.45 19.92 -3.52
N ILE A 77 -8.55 19.73 -4.85
CA ILE A 77 -9.11 20.73 -5.76
C ILE A 77 -10.55 21.06 -5.38
N GLN A 78 -11.38 20.04 -5.10
CA GLN A 78 -12.76 20.24 -4.68
C GLN A 78 -12.85 21.01 -3.36
N ILE A 79 -12.10 20.59 -2.34
CA ILE A 79 -12.11 21.24 -1.02
C ILE A 79 -11.66 22.70 -1.12
N PHE A 80 -10.57 22.98 -1.83
CA PHE A 80 -10.06 24.35 -1.97
C PHE A 80 -11.04 25.24 -2.73
N ASN A 81 -11.66 24.76 -3.81
CA ASN A 81 -12.66 25.52 -4.54
C ASN A 81 -13.95 25.77 -3.74
N LEU A 82 -14.33 24.85 -2.84
CA LEU A 82 -15.46 25.05 -1.93
C LEU A 82 -15.12 26.08 -0.85
N ALA A 83 -13.98 25.91 -0.19
CA ALA A 83 -13.52 26.82 0.87
C ALA A 83 -13.28 28.24 0.35
N ALA A 84 -12.72 28.38 -0.86
CA ALA A 84 -12.51 29.69 -1.50
C ALA A 84 -13.80 30.51 -1.68
N LYS A 85 -14.95 29.84 -1.81
CA LYS A 85 -16.25 30.48 -2.07
C LYS A 85 -17.10 30.70 -0.82
N ASP A 86 -16.76 30.05 0.28
CA ASP A 86 -17.53 30.10 1.52
C ASP A 86 -16.69 30.68 2.67
N ALA A 87 -17.01 31.91 3.08
CA ALA A 87 -16.32 32.58 4.18
C ALA A 87 -16.55 31.89 5.54
N ASN A 88 -17.67 31.16 5.66
CA ASN A 88 -17.99 30.35 6.82
C ASN A 88 -17.68 28.87 6.57
N TRP A 89 -16.81 28.58 5.59
CA TRP A 89 -16.40 27.21 5.34
C TRP A 89 -15.87 26.63 6.63
N THR A 90 -16.59 25.63 7.10
CA THR A 90 -16.08 24.70 8.09
C THR A 90 -15.83 23.44 7.32
N MET A 91 -14.72 22.77 7.61
CA MET A 91 -14.54 21.43 7.10
C MET A 91 -15.78 20.66 7.55
N PRO A 92 -16.62 20.14 6.62
CA PRO A 92 -17.67 19.24 7.04
C PRO A 92 -16.98 18.20 7.91
N PRO A 93 -17.57 17.78 9.05
CA PRO A 93 -16.97 16.76 9.87
C PRO A 93 -16.63 15.62 8.93
N GLU A 94 -15.34 15.45 8.64
CA GLU A 94 -14.89 14.23 8.04
C GLU A 94 -15.38 13.11 8.97
N PRO A 95 -15.65 11.91 8.48
CA PRO A 95 -15.87 10.74 9.34
C PRO A 95 -14.59 10.41 10.14
N GLY A 96 -14.16 11.33 11.00
CA GLY A 96 -12.79 11.84 10.98
C GLY A 96 -12.37 12.51 12.29
N ALA A 97 -12.98 12.11 13.41
CA ALA A 97 -12.24 11.90 14.66
C ALA A 97 -11.12 10.81 14.52
N GLN A 98 -10.65 10.56 13.29
CA GLN A 98 -9.78 9.50 12.82
C GLN A 98 -8.57 10.07 12.07
N VAL A 99 -8.23 11.36 12.17
CA VAL A 99 -7.00 11.88 11.53
C VAL A 99 -5.73 11.42 12.28
N ALA A 100 -5.83 11.05 13.57
CA ALA A 100 -4.80 10.27 14.24
C ALA A 100 -4.62 8.88 13.60
N ALA A 101 -5.70 8.33 13.01
CA ALA A 101 -5.68 7.06 12.28
C ALA A 101 -5.29 7.23 10.80
N ALA A 102 -5.10 8.45 10.27
CA ALA A 102 -4.73 8.66 8.86
C ALA A 102 -3.21 8.60 8.62
N GLU A 103 -2.39 9.06 9.58
CA GLU A 103 -0.95 8.74 9.60
C GLU A 103 -0.73 7.24 9.85
N GLU A 104 -1.59 6.62 10.67
CA GLU A 104 -1.64 5.18 10.83
C GLU A 104 -2.15 4.47 9.56
N ALA A 105 -3.08 5.05 8.79
CA ALA A 105 -3.62 4.46 7.56
C ALA A 105 -2.62 4.48 6.39
N ILE A 106 -1.83 5.54 6.21
CA ILE A 106 -0.75 5.53 5.20
C ILE A 106 0.33 4.50 5.59
N GLY A 107 0.61 4.36 6.88
CA GLY A 107 1.39 3.24 7.43
C GLY A 107 0.72 1.87 7.22
N LEU A 108 -0.61 1.78 7.39
CA LEU A 108 -1.40 0.54 7.26
C LEU A 108 -1.62 0.12 5.81
N PHE A 109 -1.63 1.02 4.83
CA PHE A 109 -1.74 0.65 3.41
C PHE A 109 -0.39 0.15 2.87
N ALA A 110 0.72 0.74 3.31
CA ALA A 110 2.06 0.18 3.06
C ALA A 110 2.25 -1.16 3.80
N ALA A 111 1.84 -1.24 5.07
CA ALA A 111 1.90 -2.47 5.86
C ALA A 111 0.90 -3.54 5.38
N ASN A 112 -0.26 -3.19 4.82
CA ASN A 112 -1.21 -4.15 4.24
C ASN A 112 -0.75 -4.67 2.88
N ALA A 113 -0.08 -3.85 2.07
CA ALA A 113 0.53 -4.32 0.83
C ALA A 113 1.72 -5.26 1.11
N GLU A 114 2.54 -4.97 2.13
CA GLU A 114 3.57 -5.90 2.60
C GLU A 114 2.99 -7.14 3.28
N LYS A 115 1.95 -7.01 4.11
CA LYS A 115 1.28 -8.13 4.76
C LYS A 115 0.60 -9.05 3.75
N ALA A 116 -0.07 -8.52 2.72
CA ALA A 116 -0.65 -9.33 1.65
C ALA A 116 0.44 -10.08 0.85
N LYS A 117 1.61 -9.46 0.63
CA LYS A 117 2.76 -10.15 0.03
C LYS A 117 3.32 -11.24 0.93
N LEU A 118 3.47 -10.96 2.23
CA LEU A 118 3.94 -11.93 3.23
C LEU A 118 2.97 -13.09 3.41
N GLU A 119 1.66 -12.85 3.43
CA GLU A 119 0.63 -13.90 3.50
C GLU A 119 0.61 -14.73 2.21
N ALA A 120 0.76 -14.11 1.04
CA ALA A 120 0.87 -14.85 -0.21
C ALA A 120 2.14 -15.71 -0.27
N GLU A 121 3.26 -15.20 0.25
CA GLU A 121 4.53 -15.93 0.31
C GLU A 121 4.50 -17.07 1.35
N GLN A 122 3.94 -16.85 2.54
CA GLN A 122 3.72 -17.90 3.54
C GLN A 122 2.82 -19.01 3.01
N LYS A 123 1.72 -18.65 2.34
CA LYS A 123 0.81 -19.65 1.75
C LYS A 123 1.52 -20.47 0.67
N ARG A 124 2.39 -19.85 -0.13
CA ARG A 124 3.20 -20.57 -1.12
C ARG A 124 4.18 -21.54 -0.46
N LEU A 125 4.85 -21.10 0.61
CA LEU A 125 5.77 -21.93 1.40
C LEU A 125 5.06 -23.10 2.08
N GLU A 126 3.86 -22.89 2.63
CA GLU A 126 3.04 -23.96 3.23
C GLU A 126 2.58 -24.97 2.17
N GLU A 127 2.12 -24.51 1.00
CA GLU A 127 1.77 -25.42 -0.10
C GLU A 127 2.98 -26.23 -0.60
N GLU A 128 4.16 -25.63 -0.63
CA GLU A 128 5.40 -26.31 -1.00
C GLU A 128 5.83 -27.35 0.04
N ARG A 129 5.80 -26.99 1.33
CA ARG A 129 6.06 -27.91 2.45
C ARG A 129 5.05 -29.06 2.49
N LEU A 130 3.77 -28.78 2.24
CA LEU A 130 2.75 -29.82 2.19
C LEU A 130 3.00 -30.78 1.03
N LYS A 131 3.40 -30.28 -0.15
CA LYS A 131 3.79 -31.14 -1.28
C LYS A 131 5.00 -32.00 -0.94
N GLU A 132 6.02 -31.44 -0.29
CA GLU A 132 7.20 -32.21 0.14
C GLU A 132 6.84 -33.29 1.16
N VAL A 133 6.02 -32.97 2.17
CA VAL A 133 5.59 -33.94 3.19
C VAL A 133 4.73 -35.04 2.56
N THR A 134 3.81 -34.69 1.66
CA THR A 134 2.98 -35.67 0.95
C THR A 134 3.85 -36.57 0.06
N ALA A 135 4.83 -36.01 -0.64
CA ALA A 135 5.77 -36.77 -1.47
C ALA A 135 6.68 -37.68 -0.62
N ALA A 136 7.15 -37.23 0.54
CA ALA A 136 7.94 -38.03 1.46
C ALA A 136 7.10 -39.18 2.08
N THR A 137 5.85 -38.90 2.41
CA THR A 137 4.92 -39.91 2.96
C THR A 137 4.57 -40.97 1.91
N ALA A 138 4.35 -40.57 0.65
CA ALA A 138 4.13 -41.50 -0.45
C ALA A 138 5.32 -42.43 -0.67
N LYS A 139 6.55 -41.89 -0.62
CA LYS A 139 7.77 -42.70 -0.72
C LYS A 139 7.91 -43.70 0.43
N LEU A 140 7.59 -43.30 1.66
CA LEU A 140 7.59 -44.20 2.83
C LEU A 140 6.59 -45.34 2.66
N MET A 141 5.37 -45.06 2.17
CA MET A 141 4.38 -46.10 1.89
C MET A 141 4.81 -47.06 0.78
N GLU A 142 5.43 -46.55 -0.29
CA GLU A 142 5.99 -47.40 -1.36
C GLU A 142 7.12 -48.30 -0.83
N GLU A 143 8.01 -47.77 0.01
CA GLU A 143 9.09 -48.54 0.64
C GLU A 143 8.56 -49.61 1.59
N GLU A 144 7.53 -49.30 2.38
CA GLU A 144 6.91 -50.27 3.30
C GLU A 144 6.22 -51.40 2.53
N LEU A 145 5.54 -51.07 1.42
CA LEU A 145 4.91 -52.06 0.56
C LEU A 145 5.95 -52.98 -0.11
N ALA A 146 7.04 -52.41 -0.62
CA ALA A 146 8.13 -53.18 -1.20
C ALA A 146 8.79 -54.11 -0.17
N ASN A 147 9.03 -53.63 1.05
CA ASN A 147 9.57 -54.44 2.14
C ASN A 147 8.61 -55.57 2.57
N LYS A 148 7.30 -55.32 2.56
CA LYS A 148 6.30 -56.35 2.85
C LYS A 148 6.31 -57.46 1.80
N GLN A 149 6.34 -57.10 0.52
CA GLN A 149 6.42 -58.06 -0.58
C GLN A 149 7.70 -58.91 -0.52
N LEU A 150 8.83 -58.30 -0.17
CA LEU A 150 10.09 -59.02 0.02
C LEU A 150 9.98 -60.08 1.14
N ARG A 151 9.43 -59.71 2.30
CA ARG A 151 9.23 -60.65 3.41
C ARG A 151 8.28 -61.79 3.07
N GLU A 152 7.22 -61.52 2.33
CA GLU A 152 6.28 -62.54 1.86
C GLU A 152 6.95 -63.50 0.86
N ALA A 153 7.79 -62.98 -0.04
CA ALA A 153 8.57 -63.79 -0.98
C ALA A 153 9.61 -64.67 -0.26
N GLU A 154 10.36 -64.12 0.70
CA GLU A 154 11.32 -64.87 1.51
C GLU A 154 10.64 -65.97 2.35
N ALA A 155 9.49 -65.67 2.94
CA ALA A 155 8.71 -66.65 3.70
C ALA A 155 8.15 -67.77 2.81
N ALA A 156 7.70 -67.45 1.59
CA ALA A 156 7.25 -68.44 0.62
C ALA A 156 8.39 -69.33 0.13
N GLU A 157 9.56 -68.74 -0.18
CA GLU A 157 10.74 -69.50 -0.59
C GLU A 157 11.23 -70.44 0.53
N ARG A 158 11.22 -69.96 1.78
CA ARG A 158 11.59 -70.79 2.93
C ARG A 158 10.66 -71.98 3.11
N LYS A 159 9.35 -71.79 2.98
CA LYS A 159 8.37 -72.89 3.03
C LYS A 159 8.59 -73.90 1.91
N GLN A 160 8.84 -73.44 0.68
CA GLN A 160 9.14 -74.34 -0.45
C GLN A 160 10.43 -75.14 -0.23
N ARG A 161 11.47 -74.52 0.35
CA ARG A 161 12.71 -75.24 0.70
C ARG A 161 12.48 -76.26 1.82
N GLU A 162 11.69 -75.92 2.84
CA GLU A 162 11.34 -76.85 3.92
C GLU A 162 10.51 -78.04 3.41
N GLU A 163 9.62 -77.83 2.44
CA GLU A 163 8.83 -78.90 1.78
C GLU A 163 9.65 -79.77 0.82
N GLN A 164 10.73 -79.25 0.22
CA GLN A 164 11.61 -80.03 -0.67
C GLN A 164 12.66 -80.89 0.06
N VAL A 165 12.88 -80.62 1.36
CA VAL A 165 13.88 -81.31 2.19
C VAL A 165 13.24 -82.32 3.16
N SER A 166 11.91 -82.37 3.22
CA SER A 166 11.13 -83.35 3.99
C SER A 166 10.64 -84.51 3.12
#